data_AF-A0A9W5QMM8-F1
#
_entry.id   AF-A0A9W5QMM8-F1
#
_cell.length_a   1.000
_cell.length_b   1.000
_cell.length_c   1.000
_cell.angle_alpha   90.00
_cell.angle_beta   90.00
_cell.angle_gamma   90.00
#
_symmetry.space_group_name_H-M   'P 1'
#
loop_
_entity.id
_entity.type
_entity.pdbx_description
1 polymer ?
#
loop_
_entity_poly.entity_id
_entity_poly.type
_entity_poly.pdbx_seq_one_letter_code
_entity_poly.pdbx_strand_id
1 'polypeptide(L)'
;MSEKRSEPKQIKFRVTEDEFERLTLMADNVGMSVRAFVKAKAQGMRVRQPKIDRQGALEMARELRKVGTNVNQIARWCNVRKEIDAAEWQRFMYNLEQIRKELEKGWQQLS
;
A
#
# COMPACT_ATOMS: atom_id res chain seq x y z
N MET A 1 -16.44 -29.78 15.65
CA MET A 1 -15.64 -28.61 16.07
C MET A 1 -16.36 -27.36 15.61
N SER A 2 -16.77 -26.47 16.52
CA SER A 2 -17.50 -25.25 16.16
C SER A 2 -16.54 -24.20 15.60
N GLU A 3 -16.90 -23.61 14.47
CA GLU A 3 -16.12 -22.62 13.74
C GLU A 3 -15.96 -21.36 14.60
N LYS A 4 -14.75 -21.06 15.09
CA LYS A 4 -14.44 -19.84 15.84
C LYS A 4 -14.50 -18.63 14.91
N ARG A 5 -15.63 -17.92 14.92
CA ARG A 5 -15.79 -16.65 14.19
C ARG A 5 -15.31 -15.48 15.06
N SER A 6 -14.59 -14.54 14.46
CA SER A 6 -14.12 -13.32 15.12
C SER A 6 -15.27 -12.41 15.55
N GLU A 7 -16.39 -12.43 14.82
CA GLU A 7 -17.60 -11.67 15.13
C GLU A 7 -18.83 -12.59 15.20
N PRO A 8 -19.58 -12.57 16.32
CA PRO A 8 -20.61 -13.57 16.59
C PRO A 8 -21.95 -13.31 15.88
N LYS A 9 -22.22 -12.08 15.42
CA LYS A 9 -23.52 -11.70 14.84
C LYS A 9 -23.40 -11.37 13.35
N GLN A 10 -24.33 -11.88 12.54
CA GLN A 10 -24.42 -11.60 11.10
C GLN A 10 -25.73 -10.87 10.78
N ILE A 11 -25.65 -9.82 9.97
CA ILE A 11 -26.80 -9.12 9.42
C ILE A 11 -26.87 -9.44 7.92
N LYS A 12 -28.03 -9.92 7.44
CA LYS A 12 -28.28 -10.21 6.02
C LYS A 12 -29.38 -9.29 5.53
N PHE A 13 -29.15 -8.57 4.45
CA PHE A 13 -30.16 -7.80 3.75
C PHE A 13 -30.15 -8.18 2.27
N ARG A 14 -31.31 -8.11 1.63
CA ARG A 14 -31.46 -8.34 0.20
C ARG A 14 -31.25 -7.03 -0.54
N VAL A 15 -30.66 -7.12 -1.71
CA VAL A 15 -30.44 -5.99 -2.62
C VAL A 15 -30.85 -6.42 -4.03
N THR A 16 -31.25 -5.46 -4.83
CA THR A 16 -31.39 -5.64 -6.28
C THR A 16 -30.00 -5.64 -6.94
N GLU A 17 -29.94 -6.01 -8.22
CA GLU A 17 -28.68 -5.98 -8.98
C GLU A 17 -28.11 -4.56 -9.04
N ASP A 18 -28.94 -3.57 -9.40
CA ASP A 18 -28.54 -2.15 -9.45
C ASP A 18 -28.04 -1.61 -8.10
N GLU A 19 -28.62 -2.08 -7.00
CA GLU A 19 -28.15 -1.73 -5.65
C GLU A 19 -26.79 -2.35 -5.36
N PHE A 20 -26.59 -3.61 -5.76
CA PHE A 20 -25.33 -4.30 -5.58
C PHE A 20 -24.20 -3.69 -6.42
N GLU A 21 -24.47 -3.32 -7.67
CA GLU A 21 -23.51 -2.63 -8.53
C GLU A 21 -23.09 -1.29 -7.93
N ARG A 22 -24.05 -0.48 -7.47
CA ARG A 22 -23.74 0.80 -6.80
C ARG A 22 -22.90 0.60 -5.54
N LEU A 23 -23.21 -0.41 -4.73
CA LEU A 23 -22.41 -0.73 -3.55
C LEU A 23 -21.00 -1.19 -3.91
N THR A 24 -20.86 -1.95 -5.00
CA THR A 24 -19.56 -2.40 -5.53
C THR A 24 -18.71 -1.22 -5.96
N LEU A 25 -19.26 -0.33 -6.78
CA LEU A 25 -18.57 0.86 -7.24
C LEU A 25 -18.15 1.78 -6.07
N MET A 26 -19.04 1.98 -5.09
CA MET A 26 -18.69 2.75 -3.88
C MET A 26 -17.62 2.08 -3.03
N ALA A 27 -17.65 0.75 -2.90
CA ALA A 27 -16.65 0.00 -2.13
C ALA A 27 -15.28 0.02 -2.82
N ASP A 28 -15.25 -0.12 -4.14
CA ASP A 28 -14.04 -0.05 -4.96
C ASP A 28 -13.39 1.33 -4.90
N ASN A 29 -14.20 2.40 -4.94
CA ASN A 29 -13.73 3.78 -4.78
C ASN A 29 -13.01 4.02 -3.45
N VAL A 30 -13.32 3.24 -2.40
CA VAL A 30 -12.67 3.34 -1.08
C VAL A 30 -11.69 2.18 -0.83
N GLY A 31 -11.47 1.32 -1.83
CA GLY A 31 -10.51 0.21 -1.77
C GLY A 31 -10.87 -0.88 -0.76
N MET A 32 -12.16 -1.09 -0.49
CA MET A 32 -12.65 -2.06 0.50
C MET A 32 -13.63 -3.05 -0.13
N SER A 33 -13.81 -4.23 0.48
CA SER A 33 -14.87 -5.16 0.05
C SER A 33 -16.25 -4.57 0.32
N VAL A 34 -17.26 -4.93 -0.49
CA VAL A 34 -18.66 -4.49 -0.31
C VAL A 34 -19.15 -4.72 1.13
N ARG A 35 -18.83 -5.87 1.73
CA ARG A 35 -19.21 -6.19 3.13
C ARG A 35 -18.56 -5.24 4.13
N ALA A 36 -17.27 -4.94 3.96
CA ALA A 36 -16.55 -4.00 4.82
C ALA A 36 -17.08 -2.57 4.64
N PHE A 37 -17.39 -2.18 3.41
CA PHE A 37 -17.98 -0.88 3.08
C PHE A 37 -19.33 -0.66 3.74
N VAL A 38 -20.26 -1.60 3.57
CA VAL A 38 -21.59 -1.49 4.17
C VAL A 38 -21.51 -1.45 5.69
N LYS A 39 -20.65 -2.30 6.28
CA LYS A 39 -20.43 -2.28 7.73
C LYS A 39 -19.87 -0.95 8.22
N ALA A 40 -18.85 -0.42 7.54
CA ALA A 40 -18.25 0.86 7.89
C ALA A 40 -19.25 2.02 7.73
N LYS A 41 -20.06 2.01 6.66
CA LYS A 41 -21.15 2.97 6.46
C LYS A 41 -22.20 2.90 7.57
N ALA A 42 -22.63 1.70 7.97
CA ALA A 42 -23.56 1.50 9.08
C ALA A 42 -22.98 1.99 10.42
N GLN A 43 -21.66 1.94 10.58
CA GLN A 43 -20.94 2.48 11.75
C GLN A 43 -20.66 3.99 11.67
N GLY A 44 -21.16 4.68 10.63
CA GLY A 44 -21.02 6.14 10.49
C GLY A 44 -19.73 6.59 9.81
N MET A 45 -18.99 5.70 9.13
CA MET A 45 -17.80 6.08 8.37
C MET A 45 -18.15 7.13 7.32
N ARG A 46 -17.56 8.32 7.47
CA ARG A 46 -17.56 9.34 6.42
C ARG A 46 -16.67 8.85 5.29
N VAL A 47 -17.30 8.47 4.19
CA VAL A 47 -16.58 8.07 2.98
C VAL A 47 -15.93 9.30 2.41
N ARG A 48 -14.62 9.41 2.59
CA ARG A 48 -13.79 10.38 1.90
C ARG A 48 -13.19 9.67 0.70
N GLN A 49 -13.35 10.23 -0.50
CA GLN A 49 -12.64 9.71 -1.66
C GLN A 49 -11.13 9.72 -1.33
N PRO A 50 -10.43 8.59 -1.54
CA PRO A 50 -8.97 8.56 -1.44
C PRO A 50 -8.39 9.69 -2.30
N LYS A 51 -7.39 10.41 -1.78
CA LYS A 51 -6.70 11.45 -2.56
C LYS A 51 -5.98 10.90 -3.80
N ILE A 52 -5.75 9.59 -3.81
CA ILE A 52 -4.98 8.87 -4.80
C ILE A 52 -5.85 7.71 -5.24
N ASP A 53 -6.06 7.59 -6.54
CA ASP A 53 -6.79 6.50 -7.12
C ASP A 53 -6.06 5.17 -6.91
N ARG A 54 -6.78 4.06 -7.14
CA ARG A 54 -6.24 2.72 -6.93
C ARG A 54 -5.00 2.47 -7.79
N GLN A 55 -4.98 2.99 -9.02
CA GLN A 55 -3.85 2.81 -9.93
C GLN A 55 -2.62 3.55 -9.43
N GLY A 56 -2.75 4.82 -9.05
CA GLY A 56 -1.66 5.58 -8.43
C GLY A 56 -1.17 4.95 -7.13
N ALA A 57 -2.06 4.40 -6.30
CA ALA A 57 -1.69 3.66 -5.09
C ALA A 57 -0.82 2.43 -5.40
N LEU A 58 -1.16 1.68 -6.45
CA LEU A 58 -0.38 0.51 -6.88
C LEU A 58 0.97 0.89 -7.49
N GLU A 59 1.02 1.99 -8.24
CA GLU A 59 2.26 2.52 -8.81
C GLU A 59 3.22 2.98 -7.71
N MET A 60 2.74 3.77 -6.73
CA MET A 60 3.56 4.13 -5.57
C MET A 60 4.04 2.91 -4.79
N ALA A 61 3.17 1.92 -4.55
CA ALA A 61 3.56 0.70 -3.85
C ALA A 61 4.68 -0.04 -4.61
N ARG A 62 4.67 -0.01 -5.95
CA ARG A 62 5.72 -0.60 -6.79
C ARG A 62 7.03 0.16 -6.66
N GLU A 63 7.00 1.49 -6.72
CA GLU A 63 8.21 2.31 -6.57
C GLU A 63 8.80 2.19 -5.17
N LEU A 64 7.97 2.23 -4.13
CA LEU A 64 8.40 2.01 -2.74
C LEU A 64 9.06 0.63 -2.56
N ARG A 65 8.57 -0.40 -3.25
CA ARG A 65 9.16 -1.74 -3.21
C ARG A 65 10.55 -1.78 -3.84
N LYS A 66 10.79 -1.05 -4.93
CA LYS A 66 12.12 -0.94 -5.54
C LYS A 66 13.10 -0.27 -4.58
N VAL A 67 12.70 0.84 -3.98
CA VAL A 67 13.49 1.54 -2.96
C VAL A 67 13.82 0.61 -1.78
N GLY A 68 12.81 -0.08 -1.23
CA GLY A 68 13.03 -1.03 -0.14
C GLY A 68 13.96 -2.18 -0.50
N THR A 69 13.94 -2.63 -1.76
CA THR A 69 14.87 -3.67 -2.26
C THR A 69 16.31 -3.15 -2.28
N ASN A 70 16.52 -1.93 -2.78
CA ASN A 70 17.85 -1.31 -2.83
C ASN A 70 18.42 -1.07 -1.42
N VAL A 71 17.58 -0.58 -0.49
CA VAL A 71 17.96 -0.42 0.93
C VAL A 71 18.33 -1.76 1.57
N ASN A 72 17.57 -2.83 1.29
CA ASN A 72 17.87 -4.15 1.82
C ASN A 72 19.18 -4.72 1.25
N GLN A 73 19.49 -4.45 -0.02
CA GLN A 73 20.77 -4.82 -0.63
C GLN A 73 21.95 -4.09 0.04
N ILE A 74 21.80 -2.79 0.30
CA ILE A 74 22.77 -1.99 1.07
C ILE A 74 22.98 -2.57 2.46
N ALA A 75 21.90 -2.84 3.20
CA ALA A 75 21.98 -3.39 4.56
C ALA A 75 22.70 -4.76 4.57
N ARG A 76 22.37 -5.65 3.63
CA ARG A 76 23.08 -6.94 3.49
C ARG A 76 24.54 -6.75 3.14
N TRP A 77 24.85 -5.84 2.23
CA TRP A 77 26.23 -5.55 1.82
C TRP A 77 27.07 -5.02 2.99
N CYS A 78 26.52 -4.11 3.80
CA CYS A 78 27.17 -3.62 5.02
C CYS A 78 27.34 -4.72 6.07
N ASN A 79 26.34 -5.58 6.27
CA ASN A 79 26.40 -6.64 7.29
C ASN A 79 27.42 -7.74 6.97
N VAL A 80 27.72 -7.97 5.69
CA VAL A 80 28.65 -9.04 5.25
C VAL A 80 30.11 -8.59 5.28
N ARG A 81 30.41 -7.28 5.26
CA ARG A 81 31.78 -6.76 5.09
C ARG A 81 32.24 -5.93 6.28
N LYS A 82 33.41 -6.28 6.84
CA LYS A 82 34.08 -5.53 7.92
C LYS A 82 35.14 -4.54 7.41
N GLU A 83 35.59 -4.70 6.17
CA GLU A 83 36.52 -3.81 5.46
C GLU A 83 36.02 -3.61 4.03
N ILE A 84 36.09 -2.36 3.54
CA ILE A 84 35.52 -1.93 2.25
C ILE A 84 36.63 -1.29 1.42
N ASP A 85 36.78 -1.75 0.18
CA ASP A 85 37.68 -1.12 -0.79
C ASP A 85 37.13 0.22 -1.32
N ALA A 86 38.02 1.14 -1.69
CA ALA A 86 37.68 2.50 -2.12
C ALA A 86 36.73 2.52 -3.34
N ALA A 87 36.89 1.59 -4.29
CA ALA A 87 36.01 1.50 -5.45
C ALA A 87 34.59 1.05 -5.06
N GLU A 88 34.48 0.14 -4.08
CA GLU A 88 33.19 -0.33 -3.58
C GLU A 88 32.49 0.76 -2.75
N TRP A 89 33.25 1.56 -1.99
CA TRP A 89 32.72 2.73 -1.30
C TRP A 89 32.14 3.77 -2.26
N GLN A 90 32.81 4.05 -3.39
CA GLN A 90 32.28 4.94 -4.42
C GLN A 90 30.96 4.41 -5.01
N ARG A 91 30.89 3.11 -5.30
CA ARG A 91 29.66 2.48 -5.81
C ARG A 91 28.52 2.51 -4.78
N PHE A 92 28.85 2.34 -3.50
CA PHE A 92 27.90 2.46 -2.41
C PHE A 92 27.31 3.87 -2.31
N MET A 93 28.17 4.90 -2.32
CA MET A 93 27.75 6.30 -2.32
C MET A 93 26.90 6.65 -3.53
N TYR A 94 27.24 6.12 -4.72
CA TYR A 94 26.44 6.29 -5.92
C TYR A 94 25.02 5.70 -5.76
N ASN A 95 24.90 4.48 -5.23
CA ASN A 95 23.60 3.83 -5.02
C ASN A 95 22.73 4.57 -4.00
N LEU A 96 23.32 5.07 -2.91
CA LEU A 96 22.61 5.91 -1.93
C LEU A 96 22.08 7.19 -2.56
N GLU A 97 22.89 7.83 -3.41
CA GLU A 97 22.48 9.03 -4.13
C GLU A 97 21.32 8.76 -5.11
N GLN A 98 21.31 7.61 -5.79
CA GLN A 98 20.17 7.23 -6.65
C GLN A 98 18.89 7.03 -5.83
N ILE A 99 18.96 6.33 -4.69
CA ILE A 99 17.81 6.14 -3.79
C ILE A 99 17.25 7.50 -3.33
N ARG A 100 18.14 8.43 -2.93
CA ARG A 100 17.74 9.79 -2.54
C ARG A 100 16.97 10.49 -3.65
N LYS A 101 17.49 10.47 -4.89
CA LYS A 101 16.86 11.11 -6.06
C LYS A 101 15.50 10.51 -6.39
N GLU A 102 15.36 9.18 -6.32
CA GLU A 102 14.08 8.51 -6.56
C GLU A 102 13.03 8.87 -5.50
N LEU A 103 13.44 8.93 -4.22
CA LEU A 103 12.56 9.37 -3.13
C LEU A 103 12.11 10.82 -3.30
N GLU A 104 13.03 11.72 -3.68
CA GLU A 104 12.72 13.13 -3.91
C GLU A 104 11.73 13.32 -5.06
N LYS A 105 11.91 12.58 -6.17
CA LYS A 105 10.95 12.54 -7.28
C LYS A 105 9.57 12.04 -6.83
N GLY A 106 9.53 10.95 -6.05
CA GLY A 106 8.28 10.42 -5.51
C GLY A 106 7.57 11.42 -4.60
N TRP A 107 8.33 12.17 -3.79
CA TRP A 107 7.78 13.20 -2.91
C TRP A 107 7.21 14.41 -3.68
N GLN A 108 7.88 14.87 -4.73
CA GLN A 108 7.38 15.97 -5.59
C GLN A 108 6.07 15.64 -6.31
N GLN A 109 5.81 14.36 -6.61
CA GLN A 109 4.56 13.93 -7.23
C GLN A 109 3.38 13.85 -6.24
N LEU A 110 3.66 13.91 -4.94
CA LEU A 110 2.67 13.79 -3.87
C LEU A 110 2.39 15.11 -3.13
N SER A 111 3.21 16.14 -3.37
CA SER A 111 3.02 17.51 -2.89
C SER A 111 2.23 18.34 -3.90
#